data_AF-A0A830GCB9-F1
#
_entry.id   AF-A0A830GCB9-F1
#
_cell.length_a   1.000
_cell.length_b   1.000
_cell.length_c   1.000
_cell.angle_alpha   90.00
_cell.angle_beta   90.00
_cell.angle_gamma   90.00
#
_symmetry.space_group_name_H-M   'P 1'
#
loop_
_entity.id
_entity.type
_entity.pdbx_description
1 polymer ?
#
loop_
_entity_poly.entity_id
_entity_poly.type
_entity_poly.pdbx_seq_one_letter_code
_entity_poly.pdbx_strand_id
1 'polypeptide(L)'
;MTSYYDHILGLIPLAFVAVAAAVTIFGYSTTVAIPAAGGVGVVLVGHALFVRGPTDESAGVSASASASTPVGPGASPDDRSPMPAAE
;
A
#
# COMPACT_ATOMS: atom_id res chain seq x y z
N MET A 1 14.48 -4.93 -5.07
CA MET A 1 14.67 -4.85 -3.61
C MET A 1 13.41 -5.42 -2.97
N THR A 2 13.39 -6.71 -2.67
CA THR A 2 12.20 -7.34 -2.09
C THR A 2 12.16 -6.99 -0.60
N SER A 3 11.13 -6.28 -0.17
CA SER A 3 10.97 -5.86 1.23
C SER A 3 10.63 -7.06 2.11
N TYR A 4 10.79 -6.92 3.43
CA TYR A 4 10.35 -7.93 4.39
C TYR A 4 8.86 -8.25 4.25
N TYR A 5 8.04 -7.23 4.01
CA TYR A 5 6.59 -7.40 3.85
C TYR A 5 6.22 -8.16 2.56
N ASP A 6 7.02 -8.05 1.49
CA ASP A 6 6.81 -8.84 0.26
C ASP A 6 7.00 -10.34 0.52
N HIS A 7 7.93 -10.72 1.41
CA HIS A 7 8.12 -12.11 1.81
C HIS A 7 6.97 -12.61 2.66
N ILE A 8 6.50 -11.82 3.63
CA ILE A 8 5.32 -12.17 4.43
C ILE A 8 4.09 -12.32 3.53
N LEU A 9 3.93 -11.43 2.55
CA LEU A 9 2.82 -11.46 1.59
C LEU A 9 2.83 -12.74 0.76
N GLY A 10 4.01 -13.24 0.36
CA GLY A 10 4.15 -14.53 -0.31
C GLY A 10 3.99 -15.75 0.62
N LEU A 11 4.43 -15.62 1.88
CA LEU A 11 4.38 -16.71 2.86
C LEU A 11 2.95 -17.03 3.32
N ILE A 12 2.03 -16.06 3.38
CA ILE A 12 0.64 -16.30 3.77
C ILE A 12 -0.09 -17.28 2.82
N PRO A 13 -0.18 -17.02 1.50
CA PRO A 13 -0.85 -17.95 0.58
C PRO A 13 -0.07 -19.27 0.46
N LEU A 14 1.27 -19.23 0.49
CA LEU A 14 2.09 -20.44 0.44
C LEU A 14 1.84 -21.34 1.64
N ALA A 15 1.88 -20.80 2.86
CA ALA A 15 1.62 -21.54 4.08
C ALA A 15 0.18 -22.05 4.14
N PHE A 16 -0.78 -21.24 3.69
CA PHE A 16 -2.18 -21.66 3.63
C PHE A 16 -2.35 -22.90 2.75
N VAL A 17 -1.84 -22.87 1.52
CA VAL A 17 -1.90 -24.01 0.59
C VAL A 17 -1.13 -25.20 1.14
N ALA A 18 0.09 -25.00 1.65
CA ALA A 18 0.92 -26.07 2.18
C ALA A 18 0.26 -26.80 3.36
N VAL A 19 -0.31 -26.06 4.31
CA VAL A 19 -0.99 -26.64 5.48
C VAL A 19 -2.28 -27.32 5.07
N ALA A 20 -3.10 -26.69 4.23
CA ALA A 20 -4.34 -27.30 3.74
C ALA A 20 -4.06 -28.60 2.96
N ALA A 21 -3.05 -28.59 2.09
CA ALA A 21 -2.63 -29.78 1.34
C ALA A 21 -2.09 -30.87 2.27
N ALA A 22 -1.23 -30.54 3.23
CA ALA A 22 -0.70 -31.50 4.19
C ALA A 22 -1.83 -32.18 4.99
N VAL A 23 -2.74 -31.39 5.56
CA VAL A 23 -3.88 -31.92 6.34
C VAL A 23 -4.79 -32.80 5.48
N THR A 24 -5.01 -32.43 4.21
CA THR A 24 -5.80 -33.23 3.26
C THR A 24 -5.10 -34.55 2.91
N ILE A 25 -3.78 -34.54 2.69
CA ILE A 25 -2.99 -35.76 2.41
C ILE A 25 -3.03 -36.73 3.59
N PHE A 26 -3.11 -36.22 4.82
CA PHE A 26 -3.31 -37.02 6.03
C PHE A 26 -4.74 -37.60 6.17
N GLY A 27 -5.63 -37.33 5.21
CA GLY A 27 -6.98 -37.90 5.14
C GLY A 27 -8.03 -37.12 5.92
N TYR A 28 -7.71 -35.93 6.43
CA TYR A 28 -8.69 -35.07 7.08
C TYR A 28 -9.57 -34.37 6.04
N SER A 29 -10.83 -34.14 6.41
CA SER A 29 -11.79 -33.40 5.56
C SER A 29 -11.37 -31.94 5.36
N THR A 30 -11.74 -31.38 4.22
CA THR A 30 -11.58 -29.96 3.87
C THR A 30 -12.18 -29.02 4.93
N THR A 31 -13.23 -29.47 5.62
CA THR A 31 -13.87 -28.74 6.72
C THR A 31 -12.92 -28.51 7.91
N VAL A 32 -11.91 -29.37 8.10
CA VAL A 32 -10.87 -29.21 9.12
C VAL A 32 -9.63 -28.53 8.53
N ALA A 33 -9.25 -28.90 7.31
CA ALA A 33 -8.05 -28.39 6.66
C ALA A 33 -8.08 -26.87 6.42
N ILE A 34 -9.21 -26.32 5.93
CA ILE A 34 -9.35 -24.89 5.65
C ILE A 34 -9.22 -24.02 6.91
N PRO A 35 -9.98 -24.26 8.00
CA PRO A 35 -9.81 -23.48 9.22
C PRO A 35 -8.43 -23.66 9.87
N ALA A 36 -7.82 -24.84 9.80
CA ALA A 36 -6.45 -25.05 10.30
C ALA A 36 -5.42 -24.20 9.53
N ALA A 37 -5.47 -24.22 8.20
CA ALA A 37 -4.63 -23.38 7.36
C ALA A 37 -4.88 -21.88 7.59
N GLY A 38 -6.15 -21.50 7.76
CA GLY A 38 -6.55 -20.14 8.12
C GLY A 38 -5.93 -19.67 9.45
N GLY A 39 -5.92 -20.53 10.46
CA GLY A 39 -5.29 -20.25 11.76
C GLY A 39 -3.80 -19.94 11.63
N VAL A 40 -3.07 -20.71 10.81
CA VAL A 40 -1.64 -20.43 10.52
C VAL A 40 -1.48 -19.08 9.81
N GLY A 41 -2.36 -18.76 8.86
CA GLY A 41 -2.39 -17.45 8.20
C GLY A 41 -2.58 -16.29 9.18
N VAL A 42 -3.51 -16.42 10.13
CA VAL A 42 -3.74 -15.41 11.19
C VAL A 42 -2.50 -15.21 12.06
N VAL A 43 -1.79 -16.28 12.41
CA VAL A 43 -0.53 -16.18 13.18
C VAL A 43 0.54 -15.44 12.39
N LEU A 44 0.70 -15.71 11.09
CA LEU A 44 1.67 -15.00 10.24
C LEU A 44 1.33 -13.50 10.12
N VAL A 45 0.05 -13.18 9.91
CA VAL A 45 -0.42 -11.78 9.88
C VAL A 45 -0.17 -11.11 11.23
N GLY A 46 -0.54 -11.76 12.33
CA GLY A 46 -0.28 -11.26 13.69
C GLY A 46 1.21 -11.05 13.95
N HIS A 47 2.07 -12.01 13.59
CA HIS A 47 3.52 -11.88 13.74
C HIS A 47 4.04 -10.66 12.96
N ALA A 48 3.58 -10.45 11.73
CA ALA A 48 3.96 -9.28 10.94
C ALA A 48 3.51 -7.97 11.60
N LEU A 49 2.27 -7.91 12.12
CA LEU A 49 1.71 -6.70 12.73
C LEU A 49 2.28 -6.38 14.13
N PHE A 50 2.72 -7.38 14.90
CA PHE A 50 3.14 -7.18 16.29
C PHE A 50 4.66 -7.29 16.49
N VAL A 51 5.39 -8.06 15.67
CA VAL A 51 6.85 -8.19 15.78
C VAL A 51 7.60 -7.17 14.94
N ARG A 52 7.10 -6.88 13.74
CA ARG A 52 7.54 -5.75 12.90
C ARG A 52 6.35 -4.85 12.65
N GLY A 53 5.85 -4.31 13.77
CA GLY A 53 4.68 -3.45 13.74
C GLY A 53 4.85 -2.29 12.77
N PRO A 54 3.75 -1.75 12.23
CA PRO A 54 3.82 -0.71 11.21
C PRO A 54 4.58 0.50 11.75
N THR A 55 5.87 0.57 11.47
CA THR A 55 6.70 1.74 11.80
C THR A 55 6.53 2.71 10.66
N ASP A 56 5.56 3.62 10.76
CA ASP A 56 5.32 4.88 10.02
C ASP A 56 5.84 5.04 8.56
N GLU A 57 6.08 3.97 7.81
CA GLU A 57 6.40 4.04 6.38
C GLU A 57 5.09 4.04 5.57
N SER A 58 4.21 4.95 5.97
CA SER A 58 3.24 5.57 5.07
C SER A 58 3.85 6.84 4.46
N ALA A 59 5.16 6.86 4.20
CA ALA A 59 5.79 7.82 3.30
C ALA A 59 5.79 7.25 1.87
N GLY A 60 4.60 6.96 1.32
CA GLY A 60 4.58 6.29 0.02
C GLY A 60 3.23 5.91 -0.56
N VAL A 61 2.10 6.40 -0.04
CA VAL A 61 1.00 6.69 -0.98
C VAL A 61 1.52 7.86 -1.79
N SER A 62 2.24 7.55 -2.87
CA SER A 62 2.56 8.50 -3.91
C SER A 62 1.21 8.99 -4.41
N ALA A 63 0.74 10.09 -3.83
CA ALA A 63 -0.32 10.89 -4.38
C ALA A 63 0.17 11.27 -5.77
N SER A 64 -0.21 10.48 -6.76
CA SER A 64 -0.31 10.95 -8.12
C SER A 64 -1.47 11.95 -8.12
N ALA A 65 -1.19 13.10 -7.53
CA ALA A 65 -1.91 14.34 -7.69
C ALA A 65 -0.91 15.34 -8.30
N SER A 66 -0.24 14.92 -9.38
CA SER A 66 0.26 15.87 -10.37
C SER A 66 -0.95 16.40 -11.13
N ALA A 67 -1.58 17.41 -10.55
CA ALA A 67 -2.35 18.41 -11.28
C ALA A 67 -2.37 19.71 -10.47
N SER A 68 -1.18 20.23 -10.14
CA SER A 68 -1.04 21.65 -9.83
C SER A 68 -1.04 22.42 -11.14
N THR A 69 -2.20 22.95 -11.52
CA THR A 69 -2.26 24.27 -12.15
C THR A 69 -3.46 25.02 -11.57
N PRO A 70 -3.29 25.82 -10.50
CA PRO A 70 -4.28 26.83 -10.19
C PRO A 70 -4.14 27.92 -11.25
N VAL A 71 -4.96 27.86 -12.31
CA VAL A 71 -5.18 29.03 -13.16
C VAL A 71 -6.11 29.97 -12.40
N GLY A 72 -5.52 30.88 -11.61
CA GLY A 72 -6.25 31.97 -10.98
C GLY A 72 -6.58 33.04 -12.03
N PRO A 73 -7.86 33.41 -12.24
CA PRO A 73 -8.21 34.50 -13.14
C PRO A 73 -7.94 35.85 -12.46
N GLY A 74 -6.71 36.33 -12.57
CA GLY A 74 -6.28 37.64 -12.10
C GLY A 74 -6.06 38.59 -13.28
N ALA A 75 -7.14 39.17 -13.79
CA ALA A 75 -7.04 40.37 -14.60
C ALA A 75 -6.50 41.52 -13.74
N SER A 76 -5.46 42.21 -14.21
CA SER A 76 -5.24 43.62 -13.88
C SER A 76 -4.57 44.31 -15.09
N PRO A 77 -5.33 45.11 -15.85
CA PRO A 77 -4.86 45.87 -16.99
C PRO A 77 -4.28 47.21 -16.51
N ASP A 78 -3.07 47.22 -15.97
CA ASP A 78 -2.47 48.46 -15.41
C ASP A 78 -0.95 48.58 -15.69
N ASP A 79 -0.54 48.27 -16.92
CA ASP A 79 0.76 48.73 -17.45
C ASP A 79 0.56 49.56 -18.74
N ARG A 80 -0.29 50.59 -18.62
CA ARG A 80 -0.24 51.78 -19.46
C ARG A 80 0.03 52.97 -18.55
N SER A 81 1.30 53.14 -18.18
CA SER A 81 1.78 54.44 -17.70
C SER A 81 2.38 55.25 -18.87
N PRO A 82 2.15 56.58 -18.89
CA PRO A 82 2.31 57.45 -20.06
C PRO A 82 3.78 57.77 -20.37
N MET A 83 4.11 57.84 -21.67
CA MET A 83 5.33 58.48 -22.16
C MET A 83 5.39 59.94 -21.67
N PRO A 84 6.48 60.38 -21.01
CA PRO A 84 6.73 61.80 -20.83
C PRO A 84 7.16 62.41 -22.17
N ALA A 85 6.43 63.45 -22.59
CA ALA A 85 6.88 64.35 -23.65
C ALA A 85 7.96 65.30 -23.07
N ALA A 86 9.16 65.29 -23.66
CA ALA A 86 10.27 66.25 -23.52
C ALA A 86 11.51 65.58 -24.15
N GLU A 87 12.23 66.09 -25.14
CA GLU A 87 12.30 67.37 -25.89
C GLU A 87 12.81 67.06 -27.32
#